data_AF-A0A6I5RJN9-F1
#
_entry.id   AF-A0A6I5RJN9-F1
#
_cell.length_a   1.000
_cell.length_b   1.000
_cell.length_c   1.000
_cell.angle_alpha   90.00
_cell.angle_beta   90.00
_cell.angle_gamma   90.00
#
_symmetry.space_group_name_H-M   'P 1'
#
loop_
_entity.id
_entity.type
_entity.pdbx_description
1 polymer ?
#
loop_
_entity_poly.entity_id
_entity_poly.type
_entity_poly.pdbx_seq_one_letter_code
_entity_poly.pdbx_strand_id
1 'polypeptide(L)' 'MLQTLWATVRHGKIELLETTDLPEGTKVLVTLLPNDEADFWQQASQPSLDAVWDNTEDDVYAQLL' A
#
# COMPACT_ATOMS: atom_id res chain seq x y z
N MET A 1 29.43 -8.51 -1.22
CA MET A 1 28.52 -7.46 -0.69
C MET A 1 27.10 -7.97 -0.82
N LEU A 2 26.24 -7.66 0.15
CA LEU A 2 24.80 -7.92 0.01
C LEU A 2 24.23 -6.91 -0.99
N GLN A 3 23.41 -7.39 -1.92
CA GLN A 3 22.67 -6.57 -2.89
C GLN A 3 21.19 -6.80 -2.65
N THR A 4 20.44 -5.71 -2.47
CA THR A 4 18.98 -5.73 -2.35
C THR A 4 18.40 -5.33 -3.70
N LEU A 5 17.48 -6.15 -4.23
CA LEU A 5 16.79 -5.91 -5.49
C LEU A 5 15.30 -5.81 -5.21
N TRP A 6 14.62 -4.89 -5.88
CA TRP A 6 13.17 -4.79 -5.79
C TRP A 6 12.51 -5.79 -6.72
N ALA A 7 11.44 -6.41 -6.24
CA ALA A 7 10.70 -7.41 -7.01
C ALA A 7 9.22 -7.39 -6.64
N THR A 8 8.39 -7.87 -7.56
CA THR A 8 6.95 -8.03 -7.35
C THR A 8 6.52 -9.44 -7.72
N VAL A 9 5.44 -9.91 -7.09
CA VAL A 9 4.84 -11.20 -7.43
C VAL A 9 3.78 -10.97 -8.51
N ARG A 10 3.98 -11.54 -9.70
CA ARG A 10 2.99 -11.56 -10.78
C ARG A 10 2.78 -12.98 -11.26
N HIS A 11 1.52 -13.42 -11.33
CA HIS A 11 1.14 -14.76 -11.77
C HIS A 11 1.91 -15.90 -11.06
N GLY A 12 2.16 -15.75 -9.75
CA GLY A 12 2.89 -16.74 -8.94
C GLY A 12 4.41 -16.77 -9.18
N LYS A 13 4.96 -15.82 -9.95
CA LYS A 13 6.39 -15.67 -10.19
C LYS A 13 6.91 -14.39 -9.54
N ILE A 14 8.16 -14.43 -9.09
CA ILE A 14 8.88 -13.24 -8.62
C ILE A 14 9.53 -12.59 -9.85
N GLU A 15 9.17 -11.35 -10.12
CA GLU A 15 9.72 -10.55 -11.22
C GLU A 15 10.51 -9.37 -10.63
N LEU A 16 11.78 -9.23 -11.02
CA LEU A 16 12.61 -8.09 -10.62
C LEU A 16 12.07 -6.81 -11.27
N LEU A 17 12.07 -5.71 -10.52
CA LEU A 17 11.66 -4.40 -11.04
C LEU A 17 12.77 -3.77 -11.89
N GLU A 18 14.04 -3.96 -11.50
CA GLU A 18 15.19 -3.57 -12.30
C GLU A 18 15.80 -4.77 -13.05
N THR A 19 16.23 -4.54 -14.30
CA THR A 19 16.99 -5.54 -15.05
C THR A 19 18.38 -5.70 -14.42
N THR A 20 18.61 -6.84 -13.78
CA THR A 20 19.91 -7.24 -13.23
C THR A 20 20.19 -8.68 -13.63
N ASP A 21 21.41 -8.96 -14.06
CA ASP A 21 21.85 -10.33 -14.38
C ASP A 21 22.09 -11.10 -13.08
N LEU A 22 21.31 -12.18 -12.87
CA LEU A 22 21.47 -13.10 -11.77
C LEU A 22 21.91 -14.45 -12.33
N PRO A 23 23.19 -14.84 -12.13
CA PRO A 23 23.70 -16.11 -12.62
C PRO A 23 22.87 -17.29 -12.14
N GLU A 24 22.75 -18.31 -12.98
CA GLU A 24 22.05 -19.54 -12.63
C GLU A 24 22.63 -20.15 -11.34
N GLY A 25 21.74 -20.62 -10.45
CA GLY A 25 22.11 -21.17 -9.15
C GLY A 25 22.37 -20.13 -8.05
N THR A 26 22.18 -18.84 -8.33
CA THR A 26 22.24 -17.78 -7.31
C THR A 26 21.22 -18.05 -6.19
N LYS A 27 21.70 -18.13 -4.95
CA LYS A 27 20.84 -18.24 -3.77
C LYS A 27 20.30 -16.87 -3.40
N VAL A 28 19.00 -16.78 -3.20
CA VAL A 28 18.30 -15.54 -2.80
C VAL A 28 17.60 -15.71 -1.45
N LEU A 29 17.54 -14.64 -0.69
CA LEU A 29 16.69 -14.51 0.50
C LEU A 29 15.49 -13.64 0.11
N VAL A 30 14.28 -14.15 0.35
CA VAL A 30 13.05 -13.42 0.04
C VAL A 30 12.47 -12.85 1.33
N THR A 31 12.30 -11.53 1.34
CA THR A 31 11.60 -10.81 2.42
C THR A 31 10.32 -10.24 1.84
N LEU A 32 9.18 -10.59 2.43
CA LEU A 32 7.89 -10.02 2.03
C LEU A 32 7.76 -8.62 2.62
N LEU A 33 7.44 -7.65 1.77
CA LEU A 33 7.19 -6.29 2.19
C LEU A 33 5.69 -6.11 2.45
N PRO A 34 5.32 -5.58 3.62
CA PRO A 34 3.94 -5.24 3.91
C PRO A 34 3.40 -4.24 2.89
N ASN A 35 2.17 -4.43 2.43
CA ASN A 35 1.48 -3.47 1.57
C ASN A 35 0.48 -2.67 2.40
N ASP A 36 0.99 -1.99 3.42
CA ASP A 36 0.18 -1.32 4.43
C ASP A 36 -0.15 0.12 4.01
N GLU A 37 0.29 0.56 2.83
CA GLU A 37 0.09 1.95 2.38
C GLU A 37 -1.40 2.30 2.26
N ALA A 38 -2.22 1.39 1.76
CA ALA A 38 -3.66 1.63 1.64
C ALA A 38 -4.32 1.83 3.01
N ASP A 39 -4.02 0.95 3.97
CA ASP A 39 -4.54 1.03 5.33
C ASP A 39 -4.00 2.27 6.07
N PHE A 40 -2.73 2.60 5.85
CA PHE A 40 -2.10 3.80 6.37
C PHE A 40 -2.79 5.07 5.85
N TRP A 41 -2.95 5.19 4.53
CA TRP A 41 -3.59 6.35 3.93
C TRP A 41 -5.07 6.45 4.31
N GLN A 42 -5.77 5.32 4.42
CA GLN A 42 -7.14 5.28 4.93
C GLN A 42 -7.21 5.83 6.35
N GLN A 43 -6.40 5.32 7.28
CA GLN A 43 -6.37 5.80 8.67
C GLN A 43 -5.96 7.28 8.77
N ALA A 44 -4.97 7.71 8.00
CA ALA A 44 -4.51 9.09 8.02
C ALA A 44 -5.56 10.08 7.48
N SER A 45 -6.38 9.65 6.52
CA SER A 45 -7.43 10.48 5.92
C SER A 45 -8.71 10.57 6.75
N GLN A 46 -8.96 9.61 7.65
CA GLN A 46 -10.21 9.49 8.41
C GLN A 46 -10.57 10.76 9.20
N PRO A 47 -9.65 11.43 9.93
CA PRO A 47 -10.02 12.65 10.67
C PRO A 47 -10.48 13.81 9.78
N SER A 48 -9.92 13.92 8.56
CA SER A 48 -10.33 14.93 7.58
C SER A 48 -11.71 14.61 6.99
N LEU A 49 -12.00 13.32 6.80
CA LEU A 49 -13.32 12.85 6.39
C LEU A 49 -14.35 13.14 7.47
N ASP A 50 -14.07 12.77 8.73
CA ASP A 50 -14.95 13.01 9.87
C ASP A 50 -15.27 14.51 10.03
N ALA A 51 -14.28 15.39 9.86
CA ALA A 51 -14.48 16.84 9.95
C ALA A 51 -15.43 17.41 8.88
N VAL A 52 -15.59 16.73 7.73
CA VAL A 52 -16.48 17.15 6.65
C VAL A 52 -17.83 16.44 6.72
N TRP A 53 -17.84 15.13 7.03
CA TRP A 53 -19.04 14.29 7.04
C TRP A 53 -19.83 14.35 8.35
N ASP A 54 -19.19 14.49 9.51
CA ASP A 54 -19.85 14.66 10.82
C ASP A 54 -20.07 16.14 11.15
N ASN A 55 -20.26 16.98 10.12
CA ASN A 55 -20.54 18.39 10.29
C ASN A 55 -22.03 18.59 10.61
N THR A 56 -22.32 18.87 11.87
CA THR A 56 -23.68 19.16 12.36
C THR A 56 -24.31 20.42 11.77
N GLU A 57 -23.55 21.29 11.11
CA GLU A 57 -24.08 22.42 10.34
C GLU A 57 -24.69 21.97 8.99
N ASP A 58 -24.29 20.81 8.45
CA ASP A 58 -24.81 20.24 7.20
C ASP A 58 -25.99 19.26 7.42
N ASP A 59 -26.26 18.91 8.68
CA ASP A 59 -27.40 18.08 9.11
C ASP A 59 -28.78 18.76 8.96
N VAL A 60 -28.83 19.99 8.44
CA VAL A 60 -30.07 20.75 8.24
C VAL A 60 -31.04 20.02 7.29
N TYR A 61 -30.53 19.23 6.34
CA TYR A 61 -31.37 18.38 5.49
C TYR A 61 -31.86 17.09 6.17
N ALA A 62 -31.17 16.60 7.19
CA ALA A 62 -31.59 15.42 7.96
C ALA A 62 -32.81 15.69 8.85
N GLN A 63 -33.08 16.95 9.18
CA GLN A 63 -34.19 17.38 10.05
C GLN A 63 -35.51 17.64 9.31
N LEU A 64 -35.55 17.47 7.98
CA LEU A 64 -36.74 17.72 7.15
C LEU A 64 -37.55 16.45 6.83
N LEU A 65 -37.26 15.32 7.47
CA LEU A 65 -38.00 14.04 7.34
C LEU A 65 -38.87 13.73 8.55
#